data_AF-A0A7X7F6W2-F1
#
_entry.id   AF-A0A7X7F6W2-F1
#
_cell.length_a   1.000
_cell.length_b   1.000
_cell.length_c   1.000
_cell.angle_alpha   90.00
_cell.angle_beta   90.00
_cell.angle_gamma   90.00
#
_symmetry.space_group_name_H-M   'P 1'
#
loop_
_entity.id
_entity.type
_entity.pdbx_description
1 polymer ?
#
loop_
_entity_poly.entity_id
_entity_poly.type
_entity_poly.pdbx_seq_one_letter_code
_entity_poly.pdbx_strand_id
1 'polypeptide(L)'
;MKLSTSLIAVLGLVLIFIAGPLAADDGALSPELTKRLRQSVKLDRSSKALHNALTNNEDLKALALNRDVVRAHDEVFSHKIKTKKITNQRASGRCWMFAALNVLRPAVIEKHNLKD
;
A
#
# COMPACT_ATOMS: atom_id res chain seq x y z
N MET A 1 -53.04 -38.66 11.98
CA MET A 1 -52.99 -37.61 10.95
C MET A 1 -51.64 -37.69 10.24
N LYS A 2 -51.60 -38.24 9.01
CA LYS A 2 -50.39 -38.25 8.19
C LYS A 2 -50.33 -36.91 7.46
N LEU A 3 -49.35 -36.07 7.78
CA LEU A 3 -49.09 -34.83 7.03
C LEU A 3 -48.79 -35.22 5.58
N SER A 4 -49.41 -34.52 4.60
CA SER A 4 -49.14 -34.81 3.20
C SER A 4 -47.69 -34.46 2.87
N THR A 5 -47.07 -35.26 2.01
CA THR A 5 -45.69 -35.07 1.55
C THR A 5 -45.45 -33.68 0.97
N SER A 6 -46.47 -33.10 0.34
CA SER A 6 -46.46 -31.72 -0.17
C SER A 6 -46.35 -30.67 0.94
N LEU A 7 -47.02 -30.87 2.09
CA LEU A 7 -46.97 -29.92 3.21
C LEU A 7 -45.61 -29.95 3.92
N ILE A 8 -44.99 -31.12 4.01
CA ILE A 8 -43.63 -31.28 4.55
C ILE A 8 -42.60 -30.63 3.60
N ALA A 9 -42.77 -30.79 2.30
CA ALA A 9 -41.90 -30.16 1.30
C ALA A 9 -41.99 -28.62 1.35
N VAL A 10 -43.19 -28.06 1.50
CA VAL A 10 -43.40 -26.61 1.62
C VAL A 10 -42.83 -26.06 2.92
N LEU A 11 -43.05 -26.74 4.06
CA LEU A 11 -42.45 -26.34 5.35
C LEU A 11 -40.92 -26.42 5.33
N GLY A 12 -40.36 -27.46 4.68
CA GLY A 12 -38.92 -27.58 4.49
C GLY A 12 -38.34 -26.46 3.62
N LEU A 13 -39.04 -26.08 2.54
CA LEU A 13 -38.62 -24.98 1.67
C LEU A 13 -38.66 -23.62 2.39
N VAL A 14 -39.69 -23.39 3.22
CA VAL A 14 -39.85 -22.18 4.02
C VAL A 14 -38.74 -22.07 5.08
N LEU A 15 -38.39 -23.18 5.75
CA LEU A 15 -37.27 -23.23 6.70
C LEU A 15 -35.91 -22.91 6.04
N ILE A 16 -35.69 -23.38 4.81
CA ILE A 16 -34.47 -23.10 4.04
C ILE A 16 -34.38 -21.60 3.65
N PHE A 17 -35.51 -20.99 3.27
CA PHE A 17 -35.57 -19.56 2.94
C PHE A 17 -35.38 -18.64 4.15
N ILE A 18 -35.81 -19.06 5.36
CA ILE A 18 -35.64 -18.29 6.60
C ILE A 18 -34.21 -18.44 7.17
N ALA A 19 -33.52 -19.56 6.90
CA ALA A 19 -32.17 -19.82 7.42
C ALA A 19 -31.03 -19.22 6.55
N GLY A 20 -31.28 -18.96 5.26
CA GLY A 20 -30.29 -18.36 4.34
C GLY A 20 -29.63 -17.04 4.80
N PRO A 21 -30.33 -16.11 5.50
CA PRO A 21 -29.72 -14.85 5.95
C PRO A 21 -28.86 -14.98 7.22
N LEU A 22 -28.87 -16.12 7.92
CA LEU A 22 -28.14 -16.30 9.19
C LEU A 22 -26.66 -16.70 9.00
N ALA A 23 -26.23 -16.96 7.76
CA ALA A 23 -24.86 -17.37 7.42
C ALA A 23 -24.03 -16.23 6.81
N ALA A 24 -24.25 -14.98 7.23
CA ALA A 24 -23.34 -13.89 6.90
C ALA A 24 -22.09 -14.02 7.79
N ASP A 25 -20.99 -14.51 7.20
CA ASP A 25 -19.67 -14.62 7.82
C ASP A 25 -19.24 -13.32 8.52
N ASP A 26 -18.58 -13.44 9.68
CA ASP A 26 -17.99 -12.35 10.47
C ASP A 26 -16.95 -11.48 9.72
N GLY A 27 -16.58 -11.86 8.49
CA GLY A 27 -15.67 -11.13 7.60
C GLY A 27 -16.31 -10.50 6.36
N ALA A 28 -17.60 -10.69 6.12
CA ALA A 28 -18.26 -10.18 4.92
C ALA A 28 -18.52 -8.66 5.02
N LEU A 29 -18.38 -7.94 3.89
CA LEU A 29 -18.78 -6.53 3.79
C LEU A 29 -20.31 -6.43 3.74
N SER A 30 -20.94 -6.42 4.91
CA SER A 30 -22.38 -6.25 5.01
C SER A 30 -22.82 -4.85 4.55
N PRO A 31 -24.06 -4.71 4.02
CA PRO A 31 -24.63 -3.40 3.71
C PRO A 31 -24.61 -2.44 4.90
N GLU A 32 -24.84 -2.97 6.11
CA GLU A 32 -24.85 -2.22 7.36
C GLU A 32 -23.45 -1.71 7.71
N LEU A 33 -22.42 -2.56 7.59
CA LEU A 33 -21.03 -2.18 7.80
C LEU A 33 -20.60 -1.10 6.79
N THR A 34 -20.93 -1.29 5.52
CA THR A 34 -20.61 -0.34 4.45
C THR A 34 -21.29 1.01 4.70
N LYS A 35 -22.56 1.01 5.13
CA LYS A 35 -23.28 2.22 5.51
C LYS A 35 -22.60 2.93 6.69
N ARG A 36 -22.21 2.19 7.73
CA ARG A 36 -21.49 2.74 8.89
C ARG A 36 -20.14 3.36 8.50
N LEU A 37 -19.35 2.69 7.66
CA LEU A 37 -18.06 3.19 7.17
C LEU A 37 -18.21 4.47 6.33
N ARG A 38 -19.24 4.55 5.47
CA ARG A 38 -19.52 5.78 4.72
C ARG A 38 -19.94 6.92 5.63
N GLN A 39 -20.72 6.63 6.67
CA GLN A 39 -21.18 7.63 7.64
C GLN A 39 -20.09 8.10 8.60
N SER A 40 -19.06 7.28 8.86
CA SER A 40 -17.94 7.67 9.74
C SER A 40 -17.04 8.72 9.10
N VAL A 41 -17.01 8.81 7.77
CA VAL A 41 -16.24 9.82 7.03
C VAL A 41 -17.06 11.11 6.92
N LYS A 42 -16.68 12.14 7.70
CA LYS A 42 -17.24 13.49 7.56
C LYS A 42 -16.41 14.28 6.54
N LEU A 43 -17.02 14.61 5.40
CA LEU A 43 -16.41 15.46 4.38
C LEU A 43 -16.59 16.95 4.73
N ASP A 44 -15.83 17.44 5.71
CA ASP A 44 -15.72 18.88 5.96
C ASP A 44 -14.99 19.60 4.82
N ARG A 45 -14.82 20.94 4.90
CA ARG A 45 -14.14 21.70 3.82
C ARG A 45 -12.74 21.16 3.52
N SER A 46 -11.96 20.84 4.55
CA SER A 46 -10.58 20.38 4.41
C SER A 46 -10.55 18.96 3.84
N SER A 47 -11.38 18.05 4.37
CA SER A 47 -11.50 16.68 3.87
C SER A 47 -12.01 16.63 2.43
N LYS A 48 -12.91 17.53 2.01
CA LYS A 48 -13.35 17.64 0.61
C LYS A 48 -12.23 18.09 -0.31
N ALA A 49 -11.46 19.10 0.10
CA ALA A 49 -10.30 19.55 -0.67
C ALA A 49 -9.26 18.43 -0.82
N LEU A 50 -8.96 17.70 0.27
CA LEU A 50 -8.06 16.54 0.24
C LEU A 50 -8.62 15.41 -0.63
N HIS A 51 -9.91 15.09 -0.52
CA HIS A 51 -10.55 14.08 -1.36
C HIS A 51 -10.41 14.43 -2.84
N ASN A 52 -10.74 15.67 -3.23
CA ASN A 52 -10.60 16.12 -4.62
C ASN A 52 -9.14 16.09 -5.09
N ALA A 53 -8.18 16.45 -4.23
CA ALA A 53 -6.76 16.34 -4.55
C ALA A 53 -6.36 14.87 -4.76
N LEU A 54 -6.78 13.96 -3.88
CA LEU A 54 -6.45 12.54 -4.00
C LEU A 54 -7.04 11.88 -5.26
N THR A 55 -8.29 12.22 -5.62
CA THR A 55 -8.97 11.57 -6.75
C THR A 55 -8.59 12.13 -8.12
N ASN A 56 -8.01 13.33 -8.18
CA ASN A 56 -7.67 13.99 -9.45
C ASN A 56 -6.16 14.10 -9.72
N ASN A 57 -5.30 13.53 -8.88
CA ASN A 57 -3.85 13.55 -9.07
C ASN A 57 -3.30 12.13 -9.27
N GLU A 58 -2.41 11.96 -10.26
CA GLU A 58 -1.77 10.68 -10.55
C GLU A 58 -0.58 10.40 -9.62
N ASP A 59 0.12 11.44 -9.16
CA ASP A 59 1.28 11.31 -8.28
C ASP A 59 0.92 11.59 -6.80
N LEU A 60 0.52 10.52 -6.11
CA LEU A 60 0.22 10.57 -4.69
C LEU A 60 1.45 10.87 -3.82
N LYS A 61 2.66 10.53 -4.28
CA LYS A 61 3.90 10.77 -3.51
C LYS A 61 4.22 12.25 -3.48
N ALA A 62 4.02 12.95 -4.61
CA ALA A 62 4.18 14.40 -4.67
C ALA A 62 3.19 15.11 -3.74
N LEU A 63 1.93 14.65 -3.69
CA LEU A 63 0.90 15.23 -2.81
C LEU A 63 1.22 15.02 -1.32
N ALA A 64 1.77 13.86 -0.97
CA ALA A 64 2.15 13.51 0.40
C ALA A 64 3.52 14.05 0.84
N LEU A 65 4.23 14.80 -0.01
CA LEU A 65 5.58 15.29 0.28
C LEU A 65 5.58 16.30 1.43
N ASN A 66 6.24 15.93 2.53
CA ASN A 66 6.45 16.83 3.65
C ASN A 66 7.63 17.78 3.38
N ARG A 67 7.32 19.06 3.14
CA ARG A 67 8.34 20.09 2.85
C ARG A 67 9.24 20.44 4.03
N ASP A 68 8.79 20.23 5.26
CA ASP A 68 9.61 20.49 6.44
C ASP A 68 10.71 19.44 6.58
N VAL A 69 10.41 18.18 6.30
CA VAL A 69 11.42 17.11 6.25
C VAL A 69 12.44 17.35 5.14
N VAL A 70 11.97 17.75 3.95
CA VAL A 70 12.87 18.07 2.82
C VAL A 70 13.80 19.24 3.17
N ARG A 71 13.26 20.28 3.82
CA ARG A 71 14.03 21.47 4.23
C ARG A 71 15.04 21.15 5.33
N ALA A 72 14.69 20.26 6.24
CA ALA A 72 15.57 19.86 7.35
C ALA A 72 16.69 18.89 6.91
N HIS A 73 16.64 18.36 5.69
CA HIS A 73 17.66 17.48 5.16
C HIS A 73 18.90 18.27 4.71
N ASP A 74 20.09 17.89 5.20
CA ASP A 74 21.38 18.46 4.83
C ASP A 74 22.30 17.37 4.26
N GLU A 75 23.09 17.72 3.23
CA GLU A 75 24.08 16.87 2.56
C GLU A 75 25.53 17.17 3.00
N VAL A 76 25.70 17.98 4.05
CA VAL A 76 27.00 18.27 4.67
C VAL A 76 27.35 17.17 5.67
N PHE A 77 28.51 16.55 5.44
CA PHE A 77 29.07 15.52 6.31
C PHE A 77 30.52 15.86 6.61
N SER A 78 30.94 15.74 7.87
CA SER A 78 32.31 16.00 8.33
C SER A 78 33.33 15.02 7.74
N HIS A 79 32.90 13.79 7.48
CA HIS A 79 33.73 12.73 6.91
C HIS A 79 33.06 12.19 5.64
N LYS A 80 33.72 12.37 4.50
CA LYS A 80 33.26 11.86 3.19
C LYS A 80 34.30 10.92 2.61
N ILE A 81 33.86 9.75 2.18
CA ILE A 81 34.70 8.79 1.46
C ILE A 81 34.87 9.31 0.02
N LYS A 82 36.11 9.31 -0.48
CA LYS A 82 36.38 9.65 -1.88
C LYS A 82 35.86 8.52 -2.77
N THR A 83 34.74 8.76 -3.44
CA THR A 83 34.18 7.86 -4.43
C THR A 83 34.37 8.43 -5.83
N LYS A 84 34.20 7.58 -6.85
CA LYS A 84 34.25 7.97 -8.27
C LYS A 84 32.85 7.85 -8.90
N LYS A 85 32.74 7.58 -10.22
CA LYS A 85 31.46 7.67 -10.94
C LYS A 85 30.39 6.74 -10.38
N ILE A 86 29.15 7.23 -10.37
CA ILE A 86 27.95 6.50 -9.93
C ILE A 86 27.68 5.32 -10.86
N THR A 87 27.38 4.15 -10.29
CA THR A 87 26.98 2.94 -11.03
C THR A 87 25.48 2.85 -11.24
N ASN A 88 25.02 2.22 -12.33
CA ASN A 88 23.59 2.00 -12.60
C ASN A 88 23.31 0.52 -12.89
N GLN A 89 22.48 -0.11 -12.05
CA GLN A 89 22.08 -1.53 -12.21
C GLN A 89 21.06 -1.76 -13.33
N ARG A 90 20.44 -0.69 -13.85
CA ARG A 90 19.33 -0.68 -14.82
C ARG A 90 18.13 -1.50 -14.33
N ALA A 91 17.30 -2.01 -15.22
CA ALA A 91 16.16 -2.86 -14.89
C ALA A 91 16.60 -4.29 -14.49
N SER A 92 17.31 -4.41 -13.36
CA SER A 92 17.73 -5.70 -12.79
C SER A 92 17.65 -5.69 -11.27
N GLY A 93 17.51 -6.87 -10.65
CA GLY A 93 17.48 -7.05 -9.18
C GLY A 93 18.86 -7.16 -8.51
N ARG A 94 19.89 -6.52 -9.08
CA ARG A 94 21.31 -6.72 -8.67
C ARG A 94 21.81 -5.69 -7.65
N CYS A 95 20.92 -4.97 -6.97
CA CYS A 95 21.30 -3.91 -6.01
C CYS A 95 22.29 -4.39 -4.95
N TRP A 96 22.13 -5.62 -4.45
CA TRP A 96 23.01 -6.22 -3.46
C TRP A 96 24.45 -6.37 -3.96
N MET A 97 24.63 -6.82 -5.21
CA MET A 97 25.94 -6.97 -5.83
C MET A 97 26.57 -5.61 -6.11
N PHE A 98 25.78 -4.64 -6.59
CA PHE A 98 26.26 -3.27 -6.82
C PHE A 98 26.67 -2.58 -5.51
N ALA A 99 25.89 -2.76 -4.44
CA ALA A 99 26.23 -2.23 -3.12
C ALA A 99 27.55 -2.81 -2.59
N ALA A 100 27.70 -4.14 -2.63
CA ALA A 100 28.92 -4.81 -2.19
C ALA A 100 30.15 -4.36 -2.99
N LEU A 101 30.05 -4.30 -4.32
CA LEU A 101 31.16 -3.87 -5.17
C LEU A 101 31.47 -2.38 -5.00
N ASN A 102 30.48 -1.52 -4.77
CA ASN A 102 30.70 -0.09 -4.53
C ASN A 102 31.39 0.21 -3.20
N VAL A 103 31.32 -0.70 -2.21
CA VAL A 103 32.14 -0.59 -0.99
C VAL A 103 33.60 -0.92 -1.28
N LEU A 104 33.88 -1.95 -2.10
CA LEU A 104 35.25 -2.39 -2.40
C LEU A 104 35.95 -1.51 -3.45
N ARG A 105 35.18 -0.97 -4.39
CA ARG A 105 35.68 -0.27 -5.58
C ARG A 105 36.62 0.90 -5.27
N PRO A 106 36.35 1.81 -4.31
CA PRO A 106 37.26 2.91 -4.00
C PRO A 106 38.68 2.45 -3.64
N ALA A 107 38.79 1.41 -2.81
CA ALA A 107 40.08 0.87 -2.39
C ALA A 107 40.88 0.27 -3.56
N VAL A 108 40.20 -0.43 -4.49
CA VAL A 108 40.83 -1.00 -5.68
C VAL A 108 41.32 0.11 -6.63
N ILE A 109 40.50 1.13 -6.85
CA ILE A 109 40.86 2.28 -7.69
C ILE A 109 42.09 3.00 -7.14
N GLU A 110 42.12 3.26 -5.83
CA GLU A 110 43.25 3.91 -5.17
C GLU A 110 44.52 3.06 -5.24
N LYS A 111 44.43 1.77 -4.88
CA LYS A 111 45.57 0.84 -4.87
C LYS A 111 46.25 0.70 -6.23
N HIS A 112 45.47 0.73 -7.31
CA HIS A 112 45.96 0.51 -8.67
C HIS A 112 46.05 1.80 -9.50
N ASN A 113 45.83 2.98 -8.88
CA ASN A 113 45.83 4.28 -9.54
C ASN A 113 44.97 4.31 -10.83
N LEU A 114 43.78 3.71 -10.76
CA LEU A 114 42.91 3.57 -11.92
C LEU A 114 42.20 4.89 -12.23
N LYS A 115 42.12 5.21 -13.52
CA LYS A 115 41.29 6.29 -14.04
C LYS A 115 39.89 5.75 -14.28
N ASP A 116 38.89 6.57 -13.93
CA ASP A 116 37.47 6.18 -13.91
C ASP A 116 36.67 6.92 -14.98
#